data_AF-A0A927LQW2-F1
#
_entry.id   AF-A0A927LQW2-F1
#
_cell.length_a   1.000
_cell.length_b   1.000
_cell.length_c   1.000
_cell.angle_alpha   90.00
_cell.angle_beta   90.00
_cell.angle_gamma   90.00
#
_symmetry.space_group_name_H-M   'P 1'
#
loop_
_entity.id
_entity.type
_entity.pdbx_description
1 polymer ?
#
loop_
_entity_poly.entity_id
_entity_poly.type
_entity_poly.pdbx_seq_one_letter_code
_entity_poly.pdbx_strand_id
1 'polypeptide(L)'
;MELETLPCREKAVHLRRYEEYCYQIAFYLLNNEKQASEAAEHALMELYRCREWFDMPDNARQAKAKQAALMQALESKKRGLSRAL
;
A
#
# COMPACT_ATOMS: atom_id res chain seq x y z
N MET A 1 7.15 -4.13 28.64
CA MET A 1 7.13 -4.21 27.18
C MET A 1 6.38 -2.98 26.70
N GLU A 2 7.07 -1.84 26.67
CA GLU A 2 6.49 -0.55 26.29
C GLU A 2 6.50 -0.49 24.76
N LEU A 3 5.37 -0.85 24.15
CA LEU A 3 5.14 -0.72 22.71
C LEU A 3 4.88 0.76 22.41
N GLU A 4 5.95 1.55 22.43
CA GLU A 4 5.92 2.94 22.02
C GLU A 4 5.59 3.01 20.53
N THR A 5 4.45 3.62 20.23
CA THR A 5 4.03 3.94 18.88
C THR A 5 5.16 4.68 18.16
N LEU A 6 5.72 4.10 17.09
CA LEU A 6 6.70 4.78 16.24
C LEU A 6 6.21 6.20 15.90
N PRO A 7 7.04 7.24 16.10
CA PRO A 7 6.71 8.60 15.69
C PRO A 7 6.28 8.63 14.21
N CYS A 8 5.34 9.51 13.86
CA CYS A 8 4.79 9.60 12.50
C CYS A 8 5.89 9.69 11.42
N ARG A 9 7.00 10.39 11.72
CA ARG A 9 8.16 10.53 10.84
C ARG A 9 8.87 9.20 10.57
N GLU A 10 9.02 8.36 11.58
CA GLU A 10 9.68 7.05 11.43
C GLU A 10 8.82 6.09 10.62
N LYS A 11 7.51 6.07 10.89
CA LYS A 11 6.55 5.31 10.07
C LYS A 11 6.60 5.69 8.59
N ALA A 12 6.71 6.98 8.29
CA ALA A 12 6.84 7.46 6.92
C ALA A 12 8.14 6.97 6.26
N VAL A 13 9.26 6.93 6.98
CA VAL A 13 10.52 6.39 6.46
C VAL A 13 10.40 4.90 6.16
N HIS A 14 9.74 4.13 7.02
CA HIS A 14 9.48 2.71 6.76
C HIS A 14 8.61 2.50 5.52
N LEU A 15 7.53 3.28 5.37
CA LEU A 15 6.61 3.17 4.23
C LEU A 15 7.23 3.60 2.90
N ARG A 16 8.13 4.59 2.90
CA ARG A 16 8.85 5.04 1.69
C ARG A 16 9.55 3.89 0.95
N ARG A 17 10.05 2.91 1.69
CA ARG A 17 10.71 1.72 1.10
C ARG A 17 9.76 0.84 0.27
N TYR A 18 8.45 1.03 0.42
CA TYR A 18 7.41 0.27 -0.28
C TYR A 18 6.67 1.10 -1.33
N GLU A 19 6.97 2.40 -1.50
CA GLU A 19 6.32 3.27 -2.48
C GLU A 19 6.43 2.71 -3.90
N GLU A 20 7.65 2.47 -4.36
CA GLU A 20 7.91 1.91 -5.68
C GLU A 20 7.32 0.50 -5.83
N TYR A 21 7.45 -0.34 -4.80
CA TYR A 21 6.95 -1.71 -4.83
C TYR A 21 5.43 -1.77 -4.99
N CYS A 22 4.70 -0.97 -4.20
CA CYS A 22 3.24 -0.86 -4.28
C CYS A 22 2.81 -0.28 -5.65
N TYR A 23 3.52 0.74 -6.13
CA TYR A 23 3.26 1.35 -7.44
C TYR A 23 3.44 0.35 -8.58
N GLN A 24 4.55 -0.40 -8.63
CA GLN A 24 4.81 -1.36 -9.70
C GLN A 24 3.73 -2.44 -9.78
N ILE A 25 3.26 -2.95 -8.63
CA ILE A 25 2.15 -3.92 -8.58
C ILE A 25 0.86 -3.30 -9.13
N ALA A 26 0.52 -2.10 -8.67
CA ALA A 26 -0.71 -1.43 -9.11
C ALA A 26 -0.66 -1.08 -10.60
N PHE A 27 0.48 -0.59 -11.08
CA PHE A 27 0.71 -0.23 -12.48
C PHE A 27 0.62 -1.45 -13.39
N TYR A 28 1.20 -2.58 -12.99
CA TYR A 28 1.08 -3.82 -13.75
C TYR A 28 -0.38 -4.23 -13.98
N LEU A 29 -1.27 -4.01 -13.01
CA LEU A 29 -2.68 -4.40 -13.11
C LEU A 29 -3.58 -3.36 -13.80
N LEU A 30 -3.26 -2.08 -13.63
CA LEU A 30 -4.10 -0.96 -14.08
C LEU A 30 -3.65 -0.38 -15.42
N ASN A 31 -2.37 -0.52 -15.76
CA ASN A 31 -1.72 0.07 -16.94
C ASN A 31 -2.08 1.56 -17.12
N ASN A 32 -2.21 2.28 -16.00
CA ASN A 32 -2.59 3.68 -15.94
C ASN A 32 -1.85 4.32 -14.77
N GLU A 33 -0.96 5.27 -15.05
CA GLU A 33 -0.07 5.86 -14.05
C GLU A 33 -0.84 6.54 -12.91
N LYS A 34 -1.89 7.30 -13.25
CA LYS A 34 -2.70 8.02 -12.26
C LYS A 34 -3.39 7.06 -11.31
N GLN A 35 -4.11 6.07 -11.85
CA GLN A 35 -4.82 5.09 -11.03
C GLN A 35 -3.86 4.22 -10.22
N ALA A 36 -2.69 3.90 -10.76
CA ALA A 36 -1.65 3.15 -10.06
C ALA A 36 -1.06 3.94 -8.89
N SER A 37 -0.76 5.22 -9.09
CA SER A 37 -0.28 6.11 -8.03
C SER A 37 -1.31 6.23 -6.89
N GLU A 38 -2.59 6.46 -7.23
CA GLU A 38 -3.68 6.56 -6.24
C GLU A 38 -3.86 5.23 -5.47
N ALA A 39 -3.81 4.09 -6.17
CA ALA A 39 -3.91 2.77 -5.53
C ALA A 39 -2.72 2.47 -4.60
N ALA A 40 -1.50 2.83 -5.02
CA ALA A 40 -0.31 2.67 -4.20
C ALA A 40 -0.36 3.56 -2.94
N GLU A 41 -0.80 4.81 -3.08
CA GLU A 41 -1.00 5.72 -1.95
C GLU A 41 -2.00 5.15 -0.94
N HIS A 42 -3.16 4.67 -1.41
CA HIS A 42 -4.16 4.05 -0.53
C HIS A 42 -3.63 2.80 0.17
N ALA A 43 -2.81 1.99 -0.52
CA ALA A 43 -2.18 0.82 0.08
C ALA A 43 -1.23 1.23 1.23
N LEU A 44 -0.40 2.26 1.01
CA LEU A 44 0.50 2.79 2.05
C LEU A 44 -0.27 3.38 3.23
N MET A 45 -1.40 4.05 2.99
CA MET A 45 -2.28 4.55 4.06
C MET A 45 -2.91 3.40 4.89
N GLU A 46 -3.26 2.29 4.24
CA GLU A 46 -3.75 1.08 4.91
C GLU A 46 -2.66 0.47 5.81
N LEU A 47 -1.44 0.35 5.29
CA LEU A 47 -0.29 -0.12 6.07
C LEU A 47 0.04 0.82 7.24
N TYR A 48 -0.02 2.13 7.02
CA TYR A 48 0.20 3.14 8.07
C TYR A 48 -0.76 2.97 9.26
N ARG A 49 -2.02 2.61 8.97
CA ARG A 49 -3.05 2.35 9.99
C ARG A 49 -2.87 1.00 10.70
N CYS A 50 -2.16 0.06 10.07
CA CYS A 50 -1.89 -1.25 10.64
C CYS A 50 -0.66 -1.20 11.57
N ARG A 51 -0.88 -0.98 12.87
CA ARG A 51 0.20 -0.90 13.87
C ARG A 51 1.09 -2.14 13.88
N GLU A 52 0.47 -3.32 13.90
CA GLU A 52 1.17 -4.62 13.91
C GLU A 52 2.08 -4.82 12.71
N TRP A 53 1.80 -4.17 11.57
CA TRP A 53 2.64 -4.30 10.38
C TRP A 53 4.06 -3.80 10.63
N PHE A 54 4.24 -2.77 11.47
CA PHE A 54 5.58 -2.25 11.77
C PHE A 54 6.44 -3.25 12.56
N ASP A 55 5.80 -4.13 13.32
CA ASP A 55 6.45 -5.15 14.17
C ASP A 55 6.66 -6.48 13.44
N MET A 56 6.09 -6.63 12.23
CA MET A 56 6.25 -7.85 11.44
C MET A 56 7.69 -8.01 10.91
N PRO A 57 8.17 -9.25 10.76
CA PRO A 57 9.39 -9.55 10.01
C PRO A 57 9.31 -9.04 8.56
N ASP A 58 10.47 -8.75 7.94
CA ASP A 58 10.54 -8.12 6.60
C ASP A 58 9.76 -8.87 5.51
N ASN A 59 9.82 -10.21 5.50
CA ASN A 59 9.09 -11.04 4.55
C ASN A 59 7.56 -10.91 4.72
N ALA A 60 7.07 -10.89 5.96
CA ALA A 60 5.67 -10.70 6.29
C ALA A 60 5.20 -9.28 5.95
N ARG A 61 6.04 -8.26 6.21
CA ARG A 61 5.75 -6.88 5.80
C ARG A 61 5.59 -6.76 4.29
N GLN A 62 6.51 -7.33 3.53
CA GLN A 62 6.48 -7.30 2.07
C GLN A 62 5.25 -8.04 1.52
N ALA A 63 4.91 -9.21 2.07
CA ALA A 63 3.71 -9.94 1.69
C ALA A 63 2.43 -9.13 1.93
N LYS A 64 2.32 -8.47 3.10
CA LYS A 64 1.17 -7.62 3.43
C LYS A 64 1.11 -6.36 2.57
N ALA A 65 2.25 -5.75 2.25
CA ALA A 65 2.32 -4.62 1.32
C ALA A 65 1.86 -5.02 -0.10
N LYS A 66 2.29 -6.19 -0.59
CA LYS A 66 1.82 -6.75 -1.85
C LYS A 66 0.30 -6.95 -1.84
N GLN A 67 -0.23 -7.53 -0.77
CA GLN A 67 -1.67 -7.74 -0.64
C GLN A 67 -2.45 -6.43 -0.67
N ALA A 68 -2.02 -5.42 0.11
CA ALA A 68 -2.65 -4.11 0.12
C ALA A 68 -2.65 -3.46 -1.27
N ALA A 69 -1.51 -3.46 -1.97
CA ALA A 69 -1.40 -2.93 -3.32
C ALA A 69 -2.32 -3.65 -4.32
N LEU A 70 -2.40 -4.98 -4.27
CA LEU A 70 -3.30 -5.78 -5.10
C LEU A 70 -4.77 -5.43 -4.85
N MET A 71 -5.19 -5.34 -3.58
CA MET A 71 -6.59 -5.03 -3.24
C MET A 71 -6.98 -3.63 -3.71
N GLN A 72 -6.12 -2.62 -3.48
CA GLN A 72 -6.40 -1.24 -3.90
C GLN A 72 -6.41 -1.10 -5.44
N ALA A 73 -5.54 -1.83 -6.15
CA ALA A 73 -5.56 -1.86 -7.61
C ALA A 73 -6.84 -2.49 -8.17
N LEU A 74 -7.30 -3.62 -7.60
CA LEU A 74 -8.55 -4.26 -8.00
C LEU A 74 -9.78 -3.38 -7.73
N GLU A 75 -9.81 -2.71 -6.58
CA GLU A 75 -10.87 -1.77 -6.23
C GLU A 75 -10.88 -0.55 -7.17
N SER A 76 -9.71 -0.02 -7.52
CA SER A 76 -9.58 1.05 -8.52
C SER A 76 -10.12 0.62 -9.89
N LYS A 77 -9.74 -0.58 -10.34
CA LYS A 77 -10.23 -1.17 -11.60
C LYS A 77 -11.75 -1.33 -11.61
N LYS A 78 -12.33 -1.80 -10.51
CA LYS A 78 -13.79 -1.93 -10.34
C LYS A 78 -14.48 -0.58 -10.46
N ARG A 79 -13.97 0.46 -9.78
CA ARG A 79 -14.52 1.82 -9.87
C ARG A 79 -14.42 2.41 -11.28
N GLY A 80 -13.32 2.13 -11.99
CA GLY A 80 -13.16 2.51 -13.40
C GLY A 80 -14.20 1.85 -14.31
N LEU A 81 -14.45 0.56 -14.12
CA LEU A 81 -15.48 -0.18 -14.87
C LEU A 81 -16.90 0.35 -14.59
N SER A 82 -17.23 0.63 -13.34
CA SER A 82 -18.54 1.19 -12.96
C SER A 82 -18.79 2.62 -13.46
N ARG A 83 -17.74 3.37 -13.83
CA ARG A 83 -17.86 4.72 -14.41
C ARG A 83 -17.98 4.72 -15.94
N ALA A 84 -17.73 3.58 -16.58
CA ALA A 84 -17.80 3.42 -18.04
C ALA A 84 -19.14 2.83 -18.53
N LEU A 85 -19.99 2.38 -17.60
CA LEU A 85 -21.36 1.88 -17.81
C LEU A 85 -22.36 2.96 -17.43
#